data_AF-A0A2V7FE97-F1
#
_entry.id   AF-A0A2V7FE97-F1
#
_cell.length_a   1.000
_cell.length_b   1.000
_cell.length_c   1.000
_cell.angle_alpha   90.00
_cell.angle_beta   90.00
_cell.angle_gamma   90.00
#
_symmetry.space_group_name_H-M   'P 1'
#
loop_
_entity.id
_entity.type
_entity.pdbx_description
1 polymer ?
#
loop_
_entity_poly.entity_id
_entity_poly.type
_entity_poly.pdbx_seq_one_letter_code
_entity_poly.pdbx_strand_id
1 'polypeptide(L)'
;MKTVAIAPTFEGWQSAARALLREGVAPAEVRWREIAGGEAPTPAALGAATPGAARVPRAFLDLARQVAGAHDPARWPVLYEVLWRLVHDDRDLLKATRDPTVRRLTALAAQARREAERAQQVEALQLEQQGAGAASFVPIGAGLAELRAAAARCTGCDLYRHATQTVFGRGPADARIVLVGEQPGDQEDLKGAPFVGPAGEVLDRALVEVGLDRERLYVTNAVKHFKFIERGKRRIHQTPRLSELAACRPWMEAEIAAIKPEVLVCLGATAARAIVAADFRLLRDRGRFFPTRWTEKTIATLHPSAVLRGEDETQQTRLYRMLVEDLRLVAGA
;
A
#
# COMPACT_ATOMS: atom_id res chain seq x y z
N MET A 1 -36.55 -13.59 -15.53
CA MET A 1 -35.18 -13.30 -15.04
C MET A 1 -34.17 -13.55 -16.16
N LYS A 2 -33.45 -12.52 -16.58
CA LYS A 2 -32.33 -12.56 -17.52
C LYS A 2 -31.08 -13.09 -16.82
N THR A 3 -30.50 -14.17 -17.33
CA THR A 3 -29.21 -14.68 -16.81
C THR A 3 -28.07 -13.96 -17.50
N VAL A 4 -27.13 -13.44 -16.72
CA VAL A 4 -25.98 -12.66 -17.18
C VAL A 4 -24.70 -13.33 -16.71
N ALA A 5 -23.97 -13.88 -17.67
CA ALA A 5 -22.71 -14.59 -17.47
C ALA A 5 -21.53 -13.62 -17.58
N ILE A 6 -20.69 -13.56 -16.55
CA ILE A 6 -19.56 -12.63 -16.46
C ILE A 6 -18.26 -13.34 -16.09
N ALA A 7 -17.13 -12.80 -16.56
CA ALA A 7 -15.86 -13.06 -15.91
C ALA A 7 -15.92 -12.54 -14.47
N PRO A 8 -15.37 -13.26 -13.47
CA PRO A 8 -15.45 -12.87 -12.06
C PRO A 8 -14.48 -11.73 -11.71
N THR A 9 -14.51 -10.65 -12.50
CA THR A 9 -13.69 -9.45 -12.34
C THR A 9 -14.57 -8.22 -12.26
N PHE A 10 -14.04 -7.13 -11.69
CA PHE A 10 -14.74 -5.86 -11.64
C PHE A 10 -15.08 -5.35 -13.04
N GLU A 11 -14.17 -5.49 -14.01
CA GLU A 11 -14.34 -5.06 -15.40
C GLU A 11 -15.42 -5.88 -16.11
N GLY A 12 -15.44 -7.20 -15.90
CA GLY A 12 -16.46 -8.10 -16.44
C GLY A 12 -17.85 -7.71 -15.93
N TRP A 13 -17.98 -7.53 -14.62
CA TRP A 13 -19.21 -7.04 -14.00
C TRP A 13 -19.58 -5.63 -14.48
N GLN A 14 -18.64 -4.68 -14.52
CA GLN A 14 -18.90 -3.28 -14.90
C GLN A 14 -19.46 -3.18 -16.32
N SER A 15 -18.90 -3.95 -17.26
CA SER A 15 -19.38 -3.99 -18.64
C SER A 15 -20.83 -4.47 -18.72
N ALA A 16 -21.13 -5.60 -18.06
CA ALA A 16 -22.48 -6.16 -18.01
C ALA A 16 -23.48 -5.24 -17.29
N ALA A 17 -23.10 -4.67 -16.15
CA ALA A 17 -23.93 -3.75 -15.37
C ALA A 17 -24.31 -2.49 -16.17
N ARG A 18 -23.37 -1.94 -16.96
CA ARG A 18 -23.64 -0.81 -17.86
C ARG A 18 -24.63 -1.18 -18.97
N ALA A 19 -24.54 -2.38 -19.52
CA ALA A 19 -25.51 -2.84 -20.52
C ALA A 19 -26.92 -2.94 -19.92
N LEU A 20 -27.05 -3.58 -18.75
CA LEU A 20 -28.32 -3.73 -18.05
C LEU A 20 -28.95 -2.39 -17.66
N LEU A 21 -28.16 -1.42 -17.18
CA LEU A 21 -28.64 -0.07 -16.89
C LEU A 21 -29.19 0.65 -18.13
N ARG A 22 -28.52 0.51 -19.29
CA ARG A 22 -29.00 1.12 -20.55
C ARG A 22 -30.29 0.48 -21.04
N GLU A 23 -30.46 -0.82 -20.80
CA GLU A 23 -31.66 -1.57 -21.13
C GLU A 23 -32.79 -1.38 -20.09
N GLY A 24 -32.53 -0.70 -18.96
CA GLY A 24 -33.51 -0.48 -17.91
C GLY A 24 -33.94 -1.76 -17.17
N VAL A 25 -33.08 -2.78 -17.09
CA VAL A 25 -33.40 -4.07 -16.47
C VAL A 25 -33.26 -3.98 -14.94
N ALA A 26 -34.34 -4.15 -14.18
CA ALA A 26 -34.29 -4.00 -12.73
C ALA A 26 -33.48 -5.13 -12.06
N PRO A 27 -32.86 -4.90 -10.87
CA PRO A 27 -32.05 -5.91 -10.19
C PRO A 27 -32.76 -7.25 -9.93
N ALA A 28 -34.07 -7.22 -9.62
CA ALA A 28 -34.88 -8.41 -9.40
C ALA A 28 -35.03 -9.29 -10.66
N GLU A 29 -34.81 -8.72 -11.84
CA GLU A 29 -34.90 -9.42 -13.11
C GLU A 29 -33.56 -10.05 -13.53
N VAL A 30 -32.47 -9.81 -12.81
CA VAL A 30 -31.13 -10.25 -13.20
C VAL A 30 -30.68 -11.43 -12.35
N ARG A 31 -30.18 -12.48 -13.00
CA ARG A 31 -29.46 -13.58 -12.37
C ARG A 31 -28.00 -13.54 -12.81
N TRP A 32 -27.08 -13.35 -11.88
CA TRP A 32 -25.65 -13.36 -12.17
C TRP A 32 -25.09 -14.79 -12.19
N ARG A 33 -24.21 -15.08 -13.14
CA ARG A 33 -23.45 -16.33 -13.24
C ARG A 33 -21.99 -16.03 -13.57
N GLU A 34 -21.06 -16.68 -12.90
CA GLU A 34 -19.64 -16.59 -13.24
C GLU A 34 -19.30 -17.62 -14.31
N ILE A 35 -18.55 -17.20 -15.33
CA ILE A 35 -18.04 -18.09 -16.38
C ILE A 35 -16.72 -18.72 -15.93
N ALA A 36 -16.51 -19.99 -16.28
CA ALA A 36 -15.23 -20.66 -16.12
C ALA A 36 -14.25 -20.24 -17.24
N GLY A 37 -12.95 -20.51 -17.04
CA GLY A 37 -11.94 -20.21 -18.07
C GLY A 37 -12.27 -20.87 -19.41
N GLY A 38 -12.42 -20.05 -20.46
CA GLY A 38 -12.72 -20.49 -21.83
C GLY A 38 -14.18 -20.32 -22.28
N GLU A 39 -15.12 -20.03 -21.38
CA GLU A 39 -16.50 -19.68 -21.75
C GLU A 39 -16.62 -18.18 -22.07
N ALA A 40 -17.43 -17.82 -23.08
CA ALA A 40 -17.62 -16.44 -23.48
C ALA A 40 -18.60 -15.71 -22.53
N PRO A 41 -18.31 -14.46 -22.11
CA PRO A 41 -19.26 -13.67 -21.33
C PRO A 41 -20.51 -13.36 -22.17
N THR A 42 -21.63 -13.07 -21.50
CA THR A 42 -22.85 -12.60 -22.19
C THR A 42 -22.51 -11.34 -22.99
N PRO A 43 -22.74 -11.31 -24.31
CA PRO A 43 -22.41 -10.16 -25.13
C PRO A 43 -23.13 -8.91 -24.61
N ALA A 44 -22.37 -7.89 -24.22
CA ALA A 44 -22.94 -6.58 -24.00
C ALA A 44 -23.31 -6.00 -25.37
N ALA A 45 -24.58 -5.65 -25.60
CA ALA A 45 -24.98 -5.00 -26.85
C ALA A 45 -24.15 -3.70 -27.03
N LEU A 46 -23.39 -3.64 -28.13
CA LEU A 46 -22.60 -2.47 -28.54
C LEU A 46 -23.55 -1.39 -29.12
N GLY A 47 -24.42 -0.83 -28.28
CA GLY A 47 -25.18 0.37 -28.61
C GLY A 47 -24.35 1.63 -28.39
N ALA A 48 -24.55 2.67 -29.21
CA ALA A 48 -23.94 3.98 -29.04
C ALA A 48 -24.18 4.55 -27.63
N ALA A 49 -23.22 5.31 -27.11
CA ALA A 49 -23.34 5.97 -25.81
C ALA A 49 -24.46 7.02 -25.84
N THR A 50 -25.51 6.84 -25.05
CA THR A 50 -26.51 7.89 -24.85
C THR A 50 -25.89 9.02 -24.02
N PRO A 51 -25.91 10.29 -24.46
CA PRO A 51 -25.41 11.42 -23.67
C PRO A 51 -26.33 11.62 -22.48
N GLY A 52 -25.83 11.36 -21.26
CA GLY A 52 -26.62 11.41 -20.03
C GLY A 52 -26.21 10.39 -18.95
N ALA A 53 -25.10 9.68 -19.12
CA ALA A 53 -24.63 8.67 -18.16
C ALA A 53 -24.62 9.22 -16.72
N ALA A 54 -25.46 8.63 -15.86
CA ALA A 54 -25.50 8.97 -14.45
C ALA A 54 -24.09 8.89 -13.83
N ARG A 55 -23.67 9.99 -13.20
CA ARG A 55 -22.32 10.12 -12.65
C ARG A 55 -22.24 9.36 -11.33
N VAL A 56 -21.73 8.14 -11.38
CA VAL A 56 -21.57 7.27 -10.20
C VAL A 56 -20.48 7.82 -9.26
N PRO A 57 -20.71 7.90 -7.93
CA PRO A 57 -19.71 8.36 -6.98
C PRO A 57 -18.43 7.52 -6.99
N ARG A 58 -17.26 8.16 -6.84
CA ARG A 58 -15.96 7.46 -6.75
C ARG A 58 -15.93 6.46 -5.59
N ALA A 59 -16.53 6.82 -4.45
CA ALA A 59 -16.63 5.94 -3.28
C ALA A 59 -17.33 4.60 -3.61
N PHE A 60 -18.35 4.61 -4.47
CA PHE A 60 -18.97 3.38 -4.93
C PHE A 60 -18.00 2.52 -5.75
N LEU A 61 -17.27 3.14 -6.69
CA LEU A 61 -16.32 2.41 -7.54
C LEU A 61 -15.20 1.76 -6.70
N ASP A 62 -14.75 2.44 -5.65
CA ASP A 62 -13.72 1.91 -4.75
C ASP A 62 -14.27 0.73 -3.92
N LEU A 63 -15.51 0.82 -3.41
CA LEU A 63 -16.19 -0.32 -2.77
C LEU A 63 -16.42 -1.48 -3.75
N ALA A 64 -16.83 -1.18 -4.98
CA ALA A 64 -17.15 -2.17 -5.98
C ALA A 64 -15.93 -3.01 -6.38
N ARG A 65 -14.75 -2.37 -6.51
CA ARG A 65 -13.50 -3.11 -6.74
C ARG A 65 -13.13 -4.03 -5.58
N GLN A 66 -13.36 -3.60 -4.34
CA GLN A 66 -13.10 -4.44 -3.17
C GLN A 66 -14.05 -5.64 -3.12
N VAL A 67 -15.35 -5.40 -3.33
CA VAL A 67 -16.39 -6.43 -3.27
C VAL A 67 -16.27 -7.41 -4.42
N ALA A 68 -15.83 -6.98 -5.61
CA ALA A 68 -15.60 -7.88 -6.75
C ALA A 68 -14.63 -9.04 -6.43
N GLY A 69 -13.67 -8.80 -5.52
CA GLY A 69 -12.72 -9.81 -5.04
C GLY A 69 -13.25 -10.70 -3.90
N ALA A 70 -14.46 -10.50 -3.40
CA ALA A 70 -15.06 -11.37 -2.38
C ALA A 70 -15.42 -12.74 -2.96
N HIS A 71 -15.41 -13.79 -2.15
CA HIS A 71 -15.90 -15.11 -2.57
C HIS A 71 -17.41 -15.30 -2.41
N ASP A 72 -18.13 -14.32 -1.85
CA ASP A 72 -19.57 -14.39 -1.65
C ASP A 72 -20.33 -14.31 -3.00
N PRO A 73 -21.21 -15.28 -3.33
CA PRO A 73 -21.96 -15.27 -4.58
C PRO A 73 -22.98 -14.11 -4.69
N ALA A 74 -23.40 -13.52 -3.57
CA ALA A 74 -24.31 -12.39 -3.56
C ALA A 74 -23.64 -11.05 -3.89
N ARG A 75 -22.32 -11.02 -4.09
CA ARG A 75 -21.57 -9.80 -4.40
C ARG A 75 -22.06 -9.09 -5.66
N TRP A 76 -22.31 -9.83 -6.75
CA TRP A 76 -22.77 -9.24 -8.01
C TRP A 76 -24.20 -8.69 -7.94
N PRO A 77 -25.19 -9.43 -7.38
CA PRO A 77 -26.51 -8.88 -7.09
C PRO A 77 -26.46 -7.59 -6.25
N VAL A 78 -25.74 -7.59 -5.12
CA VAL A 78 -25.65 -6.43 -4.23
C VAL A 78 -24.99 -5.24 -4.91
N LEU A 79 -23.92 -5.46 -5.68
CA LEU A 79 -23.26 -4.40 -6.43
C LEU A 79 -24.21 -3.78 -7.47
N TYR A 80 -24.97 -4.61 -8.17
CA TYR A 80 -25.91 -4.13 -9.17
C TYR A 80 -27.10 -3.40 -8.55
N GLU A 81 -27.63 -3.89 -7.42
CA GLU A 81 -28.70 -3.24 -6.68
C GLU A 81 -28.30 -1.85 -6.19
N VAL A 82 -27.12 -1.71 -5.56
CA VAL A 82 -26.64 -0.38 -5.13
C VAL A 82 -26.40 0.53 -6.32
N LEU A 83 -25.81 0.02 -7.42
CA LEU A 83 -25.61 0.81 -8.63
C LEU A 83 -26.95 1.29 -9.22
N TRP A 84 -27.95 0.42 -9.30
CA TRP A 84 -29.28 0.76 -9.79
C TRP A 84 -29.90 1.89 -8.98
N ARG A 85 -29.88 1.76 -7.65
CA ARG A 85 -30.46 2.76 -6.73
C ARG A 85 -29.69 4.09 -6.74
N LEU A 86 -28.36 4.06 -6.92
CA LEU A 86 -27.57 5.28 -7.11
C LEU A 86 -27.94 6.05 -8.38
N VAL A 87 -28.39 5.33 -9.41
CA VAL A 87 -28.76 5.92 -10.71
C VAL A 87 -30.22 6.40 -10.72
N HIS A 88 -31.13 5.62 -10.13
CA HIS A 88 -32.58 5.84 -10.25
C HIS A 88 -33.25 6.45 -9.01
N ASP A 89 -32.69 6.25 -7.81
CA ASP A 89 -33.35 6.63 -6.56
C ASP A 89 -32.63 7.80 -5.87
N ASP A 90 -31.43 7.55 -5.32
CA ASP A 90 -30.70 8.48 -4.46
C ASP A 90 -29.20 8.46 -4.78
N ARG A 91 -28.69 9.58 -5.29
CA ARG A 91 -27.26 9.76 -5.62
C ARG A 91 -26.36 9.79 -4.37
N ASP A 92 -26.95 10.10 -3.22
CA ASP A 92 -26.31 10.17 -1.92
C ASP A 92 -26.52 8.91 -1.08
N LEU A 93 -27.08 7.83 -1.67
CA LEU A 93 -27.39 6.56 -0.98
C LEU A 93 -26.26 6.04 -0.08
N LEU A 94 -25.00 6.18 -0.50
CA LEU A 94 -23.85 5.72 0.29
C LEU A 94 -23.69 6.44 1.65
N LYS A 95 -24.29 7.63 1.83
CA LYS A 95 -24.33 8.33 3.11
C LYS A 95 -25.36 7.72 4.08
N ALA A 96 -26.36 7.00 3.57
CA ALA A 96 -27.38 6.32 4.36
C ALA A 96 -26.82 5.02 4.97
N THR A 97 -25.94 5.13 5.95
CA THR A 97 -25.23 3.99 6.58
C THR A 97 -26.14 2.96 7.26
N ARG A 98 -27.42 3.29 7.50
CA ARG A 98 -28.44 2.38 8.05
C ARG A 98 -29.22 1.62 6.97
N ASP A 99 -29.10 2.02 5.70
CA ASP A 99 -29.75 1.33 4.58
C ASP A 99 -29.28 -0.13 4.50
N PRO A 100 -30.20 -1.12 4.43
CA PRO A 100 -29.83 -2.54 4.43
C PRO A 100 -28.87 -2.94 3.29
N THR A 101 -29.03 -2.35 2.10
CA THR A 101 -28.23 -2.67 0.92
C THR A 101 -26.83 -2.08 1.05
N VAL A 102 -26.74 -0.83 1.52
CA VAL A 102 -25.46 -0.17 1.80
C VAL A 102 -24.70 -0.93 2.89
N ARG A 103 -25.36 -1.32 3.99
CA ARG A 103 -24.74 -2.14 5.06
C ARG A 103 -24.20 -3.45 4.52
N ARG A 104 -24.95 -4.13 3.67
CA ARG A 104 -24.52 -5.39 3.04
C ARG A 104 -23.31 -5.19 2.13
N LEU A 105 -23.33 -4.15 1.28
CA LEU A 105 -22.19 -3.79 0.44
C LEU A 105 -20.92 -3.51 1.27
N THR A 106 -21.05 -2.70 2.33
CA THR A 106 -19.93 -2.39 3.22
C THR A 106 -19.41 -3.62 3.96
N ALA A 107 -20.29 -4.52 4.39
CA ALA A 107 -19.91 -5.77 5.05
C ALA A 107 -19.13 -6.71 4.11
N LEU A 108 -19.59 -6.87 2.87
CA LEU A 108 -18.88 -7.63 1.83
C LEU A 108 -17.50 -7.02 1.54
N ALA A 109 -17.43 -5.70 1.41
CA ALA A 109 -16.15 -5.01 1.19
C ALA A 109 -15.19 -5.24 2.36
N ALA A 110 -15.69 -5.20 3.61
CA ALA A 110 -14.89 -5.45 4.80
C ALA A 110 -14.42 -6.91 4.89
N GLN A 111 -15.26 -7.87 4.51
CA GLN A 111 -14.88 -9.28 4.45
C GLN A 111 -13.79 -9.52 3.41
N ALA A 112 -13.97 -9.04 2.18
CA ALA A 112 -12.99 -9.17 1.11
C ALA A 112 -11.61 -8.60 1.49
N ARG A 113 -11.60 -7.44 2.15
CA ARG A 113 -10.36 -6.84 2.68
C ARG A 113 -9.67 -7.75 3.70
N ARG A 114 -10.41 -8.31 4.67
CA ARG A 114 -9.84 -9.23 5.68
C ARG A 114 -9.30 -10.52 5.05
N GLU A 115 -10.02 -11.08 4.08
CA GLU A 115 -9.58 -12.27 3.36
C GLU A 115 -8.29 -12.00 2.57
N ALA A 116 -8.23 -10.87 1.86
CA ALA A 116 -7.03 -10.45 1.13
C ALA A 116 -5.83 -10.20 2.07
N GLU A 117 -6.04 -9.52 3.20
CA GLU A 117 -5.01 -9.31 4.22
C GLU A 117 -4.49 -10.65 4.78
N ARG A 118 -5.39 -11.58 5.11
CA ARG A 118 -5.02 -12.91 5.60
C ARG A 118 -4.24 -13.71 4.55
N ALA A 119 -4.66 -13.67 3.30
CA ALA A 119 -3.94 -14.34 2.20
C ALA A 119 -2.52 -13.78 2.03
N GLN A 120 -2.36 -12.45 2.08
CA GLN A 120 -1.03 -11.82 2.03
C GLN A 120 -0.16 -12.19 3.23
N GLN A 121 -0.75 -12.33 4.43
CA GLN A 121 -0.02 -12.78 5.62
C GLN A 121 0.47 -14.23 5.47
N VAL A 122 -0.38 -15.13 4.97
CA VAL A 122 0.01 -16.53 4.73
C VAL A 122 1.13 -16.61 3.70
N GLU A 123 1.01 -15.88 2.58
CA GLU A 123 2.04 -15.81 1.54
C GLU A 123 3.38 -15.30 2.10
N ALA A 124 3.36 -14.21 2.89
CA ALA A 124 4.55 -13.67 3.52
C ALA A 124 5.23 -14.67 4.48
N LEU A 125 4.46 -15.35 5.33
CA LEU A 125 4.98 -16.37 6.24
C LEU A 125 5.59 -17.56 5.49
N GLN A 126 4.97 -18.00 4.41
CA GLN A 126 5.50 -19.08 3.56
C GLN A 126 6.82 -18.68 2.91
N LEU A 127 6.92 -17.46 2.38
CA LEU A 127 8.16 -16.93 1.81
C LEU A 127 9.29 -16.89 2.84
N GLU A 128 9.01 -16.40 4.05
CA GLU A 128 9.98 -16.35 5.15
C GLU A 128 10.44 -17.76 5.57
N GLN A 129 9.52 -18.72 5.71
CA GLN A 129 9.84 -20.11 6.08
C GLN A 129 10.67 -20.84 5.03
N GLN A 130 10.47 -20.53 3.76
CA GLN A 130 11.19 -21.16 2.65
C GLN A 130 12.57 -20.52 2.40
N GLY A 131 12.93 -19.45 3.12
CA GLY A 131 14.12 -18.66 2.80
C GLY A 131 14.06 -18.08 1.38
N ALA A 132 12.86 -17.88 0.84
CA ALA A 132 12.64 -17.34 -0.49
C ALA A 132 12.83 -15.82 -0.48
N GLY A 133 12.81 -15.22 -1.66
CA GLY A 133 12.96 -13.77 -1.81
C GLY A 133 14.41 -13.34 -1.98
N ALA A 134 14.82 -12.27 -1.28
CA ALA A 134 16.15 -11.69 -1.42
C ALA A 134 17.26 -12.47 -0.72
N ALA A 135 16.93 -13.45 0.14
CA ALA A 135 17.91 -14.11 1.01
C ALA A 135 19.10 -14.71 0.24
N SER A 136 18.85 -15.35 -0.90
CA SER A 136 19.90 -15.93 -1.76
C SER A 136 20.82 -14.89 -2.44
N PHE A 137 20.43 -13.62 -2.45
CA PHE A 137 21.20 -12.53 -3.05
C PHE A 137 22.06 -11.80 -2.02
N VAL A 138 21.81 -11.99 -0.71
CA VAL A 138 22.52 -11.29 0.37
C VAL A 138 23.85 -12.01 0.64
N PRO A 139 25.01 -11.40 0.36
CA PRO A 139 26.29 -12.00 0.73
C PRO A 139 26.48 -12.02 2.26
N ILE A 140 26.90 -13.17 2.78
CA ILE A 140 27.09 -13.40 4.22
C ILE A 140 28.32 -12.62 4.72
N GLY A 141 28.18 -11.90 5.83
CA GLY A 141 29.28 -11.17 6.47
C GLY A 141 29.79 -9.95 5.70
N ALA A 142 29.07 -9.54 4.66
CA ALA A 142 29.45 -8.45 3.78
C ALA A 142 29.27 -7.06 4.41
N GLY A 143 30.15 -6.13 4.04
CA GLY A 143 30.00 -4.72 4.40
C GLY A 143 28.95 -4.01 3.55
N LEU A 144 28.56 -2.79 3.94
CA LEU A 144 27.52 -2.01 3.24
C LEU A 144 27.81 -1.79 1.75
N ALA A 145 29.07 -1.64 1.34
CA ALA A 145 29.45 -1.46 -0.05
C ALA A 145 29.16 -2.70 -0.90
N GLU A 146 29.51 -3.89 -0.38
CA GLU A 146 29.27 -5.18 -1.01
C GLU A 146 27.77 -5.51 -1.03
N LEU A 147 27.07 -5.25 0.08
CA LEU A 147 25.62 -5.39 0.15
C LEU A 147 24.93 -4.52 -0.90
N ARG A 148 25.34 -3.25 -1.05
CA ARG A 148 24.79 -2.34 -2.08
C ARG A 148 25.03 -2.88 -3.48
N ALA A 149 26.23 -3.36 -3.78
CA ALA A 149 26.58 -3.91 -5.09
C ALA A 149 25.78 -5.18 -5.41
N ALA A 150 25.54 -6.04 -4.42
CA ALA A 150 24.73 -7.25 -4.58
C ALA A 150 23.23 -6.91 -4.74
N ALA A 151 22.72 -5.95 -3.96
CA ALA A 151 21.31 -5.52 -4.01
C ALA A 151 20.90 -4.98 -5.38
N ALA A 152 21.82 -4.31 -6.10
CA ALA A 152 21.61 -3.82 -7.46
C ALA A 152 21.25 -4.92 -8.49
N ARG A 153 21.47 -6.19 -8.15
CA ARG A 153 21.13 -7.36 -9.00
C ARG A 153 20.02 -8.22 -8.41
N CYS A 154 19.36 -7.77 -7.34
CA CYS A 154 18.36 -8.55 -6.62
C CYS A 154 17.09 -8.74 -7.47
N THR A 155 16.73 -10.00 -7.72
CA THR A 155 15.47 -10.37 -8.37
C THR A 155 14.52 -11.14 -7.45
N GLY A 156 14.72 -11.02 -6.12
CA GLY A 156 13.94 -11.73 -5.10
C GLY A 156 12.44 -11.42 -5.04
N CYS A 157 11.92 -10.43 -5.76
CA CYS A 157 10.47 -10.19 -5.90
C CYS A 157 10.18 -9.43 -7.19
N ASP A 158 8.94 -9.44 -7.68
CA ASP A 158 8.62 -8.87 -9.01
C ASP A 158 8.78 -7.34 -9.13
N LEU A 159 9.03 -6.62 -8.03
CA LEU A 159 9.22 -5.17 -8.05
C LEU A 159 10.42 -4.72 -8.90
N TYR A 160 11.48 -5.52 -9.02
CA TYR A 160 12.64 -5.17 -9.85
C TYR A 160 12.29 -5.02 -11.34
N ARG A 161 11.20 -5.67 -11.80
CA ARG A 161 10.82 -5.70 -13.23
C ARG A 161 10.33 -4.35 -13.75
N HIS A 162 9.84 -3.50 -12.85
CA HIS A 162 9.18 -2.24 -13.20
C HIS A 162 9.89 -1.00 -12.64
N ALA A 163 10.60 -1.15 -11.52
CA ALA A 163 11.43 -0.10 -10.97
C ALA A 163 12.58 0.26 -11.94
N THR A 164 13.05 1.51 -11.91
CA THR A 164 14.20 1.92 -12.72
C THR A 164 15.49 1.30 -12.20
N GLN A 165 15.66 1.27 -10.87
CA GLN A 165 16.83 0.69 -10.23
C GLN A 165 16.55 0.35 -8.76
N THR A 166 17.47 -0.39 -8.15
CA THR A 166 17.47 -0.56 -6.69
C THR A 166 17.88 0.74 -6.00
N VAL A 167 17.11 1.14 -4.98
CA VAL A 167 17.47 2.23 -4.07
C VAL A 167 17.87 1.62 -2.73
N PHE A 168 19.18 1.46 -2.55
CA PHE A 168 19.77 0.95 -1.32
C PHE A 168 19.88 2.05 -0.25
N GLY A 169 20.21 1.68 0.99
CA GLY A 169 20.46 2.65 2.05
C GLY A 169 21.71 3.50 1.83
N ARG A 170 21.70 4.69 2.43
CA ARG A 170 22.79 5.67 2.38
C ARG A 170 23.07 6.25 3.76
N GLY A 171 24.36 6.36 4.07
CA GLY A 171 24.89 6.88 5.34
C GLY A 171 26.19 6.17 5.69
N PRO A 172 26.82 6.55 6.80
CA PRO A 172 28.07 5.94 7.25
C PRO A 172 27.82 4.56 7.89
N ALA A 173 28.84 3.70 7.91
CA ALA A 173 28.73 2.34 8.43
C ALA A 173 28.69 2.27 9.97
N ASP A 174 29.10 3.34 10.64
CA ASP A 174 29.10 3.54 12.09
C ASP A 174 27.94 4.44 12.56
N ALA A 175 26.90 4.60 11.75
CA ALA A 175 25.73 5.40 12.10
C ALA A 175 25.05 4.86 13.37
N ARG A 176 25.01 5.68 14.43
CA ARG A 176 24.31 5.35 15.68
C ARG A 176 22.80 5.29 15.52
N ILE A 177 22.26 6.02 14.54
CA ILE A 177 20.82 6.10 14.26
C ILE A 177 20.57 5.66 12.82
N VAL A 178 19.66 4.69 12.66
CA VAL A 178 19.16 4.25 11.35
C VAL A 178 17.69 4.63 11.21
N LEU A 179 17.34 5.26 10.09
CA LEU A 179 15.97 5.61 9.71
C LEU A 179 15.48 4.67 8.61
N VAL A 180 14.32 4.06 8.80
CA VAL A 180 13.72 3.10 7.86
C VAL A 180 12.36 3.60 7.39
N GLY A 181 12.23 3.89 6.10
CA GLY A 181 10.97 4.19 5.42
C GLY A 181 10.27 2.97 4.85
N GLU A 182 9.21 3.19 4.06
CA GLU A 182 8.43 2.11 3.43
C GLU A 182 9.14 1.54 2.19
N GLN A 183 9.30 2.38 1.16
CA GLN A 183 9.89 2.04 -0.13
C GLN A 183 10.37 3.33 -0.82
N PRO A 184 11.14 3.23 -1.91
CA PRO A 184 11.53 4.39 -2.70
C PRO A 184 10.29 5.02 -3.36
N GLY A 185 10.29 6.34 -3.52
CA GLY A 185 9.32 7.05 -4.36
C GLY A 185 9.82 7.26 -5.78
N ASP A 186 9.05 8.04 -6.54
CA ASP A 186 9.32 8.35 -7.95
C ASP A 186 10.71 9.00 -8.15
N GLN A 187 11.05 9.99 -7.32
CA GLN A 187 12.34 10.66 -7.44
C GLN A 187 13.50 9.81 -6.94
N GLU A 188 13.30 9.05 -5.86
CA GLU A 188 14.29 8.14 -5.30
C GLU A 188 14.67 7.07 -6.32
N ASP A 189 13.68 6.47 -6.99
CA ASP A 189 13.87 5.44 -8.01
C ASP A 189 14.65 5.96 -9.24
N LEU A 190 14.47 7.22 -9.62
CA LEU A 190 15.25 7.83 -10.70
C LEU A 190 16.66 8.24 -10.27
N LYS A 191 16.80 8.75 -9.05
CA LYS A 191 18.08 9.29 -8.53
C LYS A 191 18.96 8.24 -7.85
N GLY A 192 18.44 7.06 -7.52
CA GLY A 192 19.20 5.98 -6.88
C GLY A 192 19.54 6.23 -5.40
N ALA A 193 18.81 7.12 -4.71
CA ALA A 193 19.08 7.49 -3.32
C ALA A 193 17.79 7.63 -2.49
N PRO A 194 17.79 7.24 -1.21
CA PRO A 194 16.59 7.27 -0.38
C PRO A 194 16.29 8.69 0.13
N PHE A 195 15.00 9.05 0.18
CA PHE A 195 14.51 10.34 0.69
C PHE A 195 15.16 11.55 0.01
N VAL A 196 15.06 11.62 -1.33
CA VAL A 196 15.61 12.74 -2.14
C VAL A 196 14.53 13.47 -2.95
N GLY A 197 13.27 13.10 -2.75
CA GLY A 197 12.08 13.83 -3.22
C GLY A 197 11.41 14.66 -2.12
N PRO A 198 10.15 15.07 -2.32
CA PRO A 198 9.46 16.00 -1.40
C PRO A 198 9.32 15.49 0.04
N ALA A 199 9.16 14.18 0.23
CA ALA A 199 9.13 13.59 1.57
C ALA A 199 10.51 13.66 2.26
N GLY A 200 11.60 13.59 1.47
CA GLY A 200 12.96 13.82 1.95
C GLY A 200 13.17 15.25 2.41
N GLU A 201 12.69 16.24 1.66
CA GLU A 201 12.77 17.65 2.05
C GLU A 201 12.06 17.94 3.39
N VAL A 202 10.90 17.32 3.62
CA VAL A 202 10.20 17.41 4.91
C VAL A 202 11.00 16.75 6.03
N LEU A 203 11.62 15.59 5.75
CA LEU A 203 12.47 14.89 6.72
C LEU A 203 13.70 15.74 7.07
N ASP A 204 14.41 16.27 6.08
CA ASP A 204 15.61 17.07 6.27
C ASP A 204 15.31 18.32 7.10
N ARG A 205 14.20 19.01 6.83
CA ARG A 205 13.75 20.14 7.65
C ARG A 205 13.49 19.74 9.10
N ALA A 206 12.82 18.60 9.32
CA ALA A 206 12.54 18.11 10.67
C ALA A 206 13.82 17.69 11.41
N LEU A 207 14.80 17.08 10.72
CA LEU A 207 16.09 16.70 11.27
C LEU A 207 16.90 17.93 11.70
N VAL A 208 16.97 18.95 10.84
CA VAL A 208 17.63 20.24 11.17
C VAL A 208 16.99 20.88 12.40
N GLU A 209 15.66 20.88 12.48
CA GLU A 209 14.93 21.49 13.61
C GLU A 209 15.20 20.81 14.96
N VAL A 210 15.48 19.50 14.96
CA VAL A 210 15.83 18.75 16.18
C VAL A 210 17.33 18.60 16.40
N GLY A 211 18.17 19.20 15.55
CA GLY A 211 19.62 19.15 15.67
C GLY A 211 20.25 17.80 15.30
N LEU A 212 19.57 16.99 14.47
CA LEU A 212 20.12 15.75 13.92
C LEU A 212 20.81 16.02 12.58
N ASP A 213 22.10 15.75 12.51
CA ASP A 213 22.89 15.88 11.28
C ASP A 213 22.64 14.69 10.34
N ARG A 214 22.05 14.97 9.18
CA ARG A 214 21.70 13.99 8.15
C ARG A 214 22.89 13.13 7.70
N GLU A 215 24.10 13.68 7.66
CA GLU A 215 25.29 12.96 7.19
C GLU A 215 25.78 11.90 8.19
N ARG A 216 25.38 12.01 9.46
CA ARG A 216 25.70 11.05 10.53
C ARG A 216 24.65 9.95 10.70
N LEU A 217 23.56 10.02 9.95
CA LEU A 217 22.46 9.06 9.97
C LEU A 217 22.61 8.06 8.82
N TYR A 218 22.12 6.85 9.02
CA TYR A 218 21.91 5.92 7.93
C TYR A 218 20.42 5.82 7.59
N VAL A 219 20.06 6.05 6.33
CA VAL A 219 18.67 6.10 5.91
C VAL A 219 18.42 5.09 4.81
N THR A 220 17.36 4.31 4.98
CA THR A 220 16.99 3.22 4.08
C THR A 220 15.47 3.02 4.06
N ASN A 221 15.00 2.01 3.33
CA ASN A 221 13.59 1.62 3.26
C ASN A 221 13.41 0.11 3.50
N ALA A 222 12.23 -0.31 3.96
CA ALA A 222 11.92 -1.74 4.13
C ALA A 222 11.92 -2.51 2.80
N VAL A 223 11.55 -1.85 1.69
CA VAL A 223 11.64 -2.37 0.32
C VAL A 223 12.61 -1.52 -0.50
N LYS A 224 13.39 -2.14 -1.42
CA LYS A 224 14.44 -1.46 -2.20
C LYS A 224 14.06 -1.06 -3.64
N HIS A 225 12.88 -1.45 -4.10
CA HIS A 225 12.39 -1.13 -5.45
C HIS A 225 11.07 -0.38 -5.36
N PHE A 226 10.87 0.60 -6.24
CA PHE A 226 9.66 1.42 -6.24
C PHE A 226 8.49 0.65 -6.85
N LYS A 227 7.44 0.44 -6.06
CA LYS A 227 6.18 -0.10 -6.54
C LYS A 227 5.23 1.02 -6.96
N PHE A 228 4.81 0.98 -8.22
CA PHE A 228 3.87 1.95 -8.78
C PHE A 228 2.96 1.34 -9.83
N ILE A 229 1.91 2.08 -10.16
CA ILE A 229 1.11 1.89 -11.37
C ILE A 229 1.25 3.13 -12.25
N GLU A 230 1.27 2.95 -13.56
CA GLU A 230 1.30 4.07 -14.50
C GLU A 230 -0.12 4.60 -14.74
N ARG A 231 -0.26 5.92 -14.70
CA ARG A 231 -1.50 6.61 -15.08
C ARG A 231 -1.17 7.80 -15.95
N GLY A 232 -1.28 7.60 -17.26
CA GLY A 232 -0.74 8.55 -18.24
C GLY A 232 0.78 8.63 -18.08
N LYS A 233 1.33 9.84 -17.97
CA LYS A 233 2.77 10.06 -17.77
C LYS A 233 3.24 10.00 -16.31
N ARG A 234 2.35 9.69 -15.36
CA ARG A 234 2.66 9.73 -13.92
C ARG A 234 2.79 8.33 -13.35
N ARG A 235 3.83 8.12 -12.51
CA ARG A 235 4.01 6.92 -11.70
C ARG A 235 3.33 7.11 -10.35
N ILE A 236 2.27 6.35 -10.10
CA ILE A 236 1.47 6.45 -8.88
C ILE A 236 1.93 5.36 -7.91
N HIS A 237 2.55 5.79 -6.82
CA HIS A 237 2.97 4.94 -5.72
C HIS A 237 1.87 3.97 -5.26
N GLN A 238 2.23 2.70 -5.08
CA GLN A 238 1.40 1.67 -4.48
C GLN A 238 2.09 1.11 -3.25
N THR A 239 1.36 0.93 -2.14
CA THR A 239 1.95 0.33 -0.93
C THR A 239 2.45 -1.10 -1.23
N PRO A 240 3.65 -1.48 -0.73
CA PRO A 240 4.14 -2.84 -0.84
C PRO A 240 3.19 -3.85 -0.19
N ARG A 241 3.09 -5.05 -0.78
CA ARG A 241 2.40 -6.20 -0.17
C ARG A 241 3.25 -6.76 0.96
N LEU A 242 2.62 -7.49 1.88
CA LEU A 242 3.36 -8.18 2.95
C LEU A 242 4.38 -9.18 2.38
N SER A 243 4.06 -9.87 1.29
CA SER A 243 4.98 -10.77 0.60
C SER A 243 6.20 -10.05 0.00
N GLU A 244 6.03 -8.82 -0.51
CA GLU A 244 7.14 -8.01 -1.01
C GLU A 244 8.03 -7.49 0.14
N LEU A 245 7.43 -7.12 1.27
CA LEU A 245 8.18 -6.78 2.49
C LEU A 245 8.98 -7.96 3.01
N ALA A 246 8.35 -9.14 3.13
CA ALA A 246 9.00 -10.38 3.51
C ALA A 246 10.15 -10.74 2.56
N ALA A 247 9.92 -10.65 1.26
CA ALA A 247 10.94 -10.94 0.26
C ALA A 247 12.13 -9.97 0.33
N CYS A 248 11.91 -8.69 0.66
CA CYS A 248 12.98 -7.68 0.72
C CYS A 248 13.65 -7.57 2.10
N ARG A 249 13.02 -8.10 3.15
CA ARG A 249 13.49 -8.09 4.55
C ARG A 249 14.97 -8.47 4.71
N PRO A 250 15.51 -9.49 4.01
CA PRO A 250 16.93 -9.86 4.14
C PRO A 250 17.91 -8.71 3.89
N TRP A 251 17.59 -7.78 2.98
CA TRP A 251 18.44 -6.61 2.73
C TRP A 251 18.45 -5.63 3.91
N MET A 252 17.26 -5.32 4.45
CA MET A 252 17.13 -4.44 5.61
C MET A 252 17.83 -5.03 6.82
N GLU A 253 17.68 -6.34 7.05
CA GLU A 253 18.37 -7.03 8.13
C GLU A 253 19.89 -7.02 7.97
N ALA A 254 20.40 -7.21 6.75
CA ALA A 254 21.83 -7.14 6.48
C ALA A 254 22.39 -5.72 6.70
N GLU A 255 21.67 -4.66 6.30
CA GLU A 255 22.07 -3.28 6.59
C GLU A 255 22.14 -3.03 8.11
N ILE A 256 21.09 -3.41 8.85
CA ILE A 256 21.04 -3.23 10.31
C ILE A 256 22.12 -4.05 11.00
N ALA A 257 22.37 -5.29 10.57
CA ALA A 257 23.40 -6.16 11.13
C ALA A 257 24.82 -5.65 10.85
N ALA A 258 25.04 -5.01 9.70
CA ALA A 258 26.32 -4.39 9.35
C ALA A 258 26.57 -3.11 10.18
N ILE A 259 25.53 -2.32 10.44
CA ILE A 259 25.65 -1.02 11.14
C ILE A 259 25.62 -1.19 12.67
N LYS A 260 24.78 -2.10 13.18
CA LYS A 260 24.48 -2.30 14.60
C LYS A 260 24.10 -0.98 15.29
N PRO A 261 23.02 -0.32 14.83
CA PRO A 261 22.64 1.01 15.33
C PRO A 261 22.19 0.95 16.79
N GLU A 262 22.45 2.03 17.52
CA GLU A 262 21.91 2.22 18.87
C GLU A 262 20.43 2.56 18.84
N VAL A 263 19.95 3.26 17.80
CA VAL A 263 18.54 3.65 17.64
C VAL A 263 18.02 3.30 16.25
N LEU A 264 16.86 2.64 16.20
CA LEU A 264 16.08 2.42 14.98
C LEU A 264 14.85 3.33 14.95
N VAL A 265 14.67 4.08 13.86
CA VAL A 265 13.52 4.97 13.65
C VAL A 265 12.69 4.47 12.48
N CYS A 266 11.48 4.01 12.75
CA CYS A 266 10.51 3.58 11.75
C CYS A 266 9.70 4.79 11.27
N LEU A 267 9.89 5.18 10.01
CA LEU A 267 9.13 6.26 9.37
C LEU A 267 7.85 5.65 8.76
N GLY A 268 6.75 5.73 9.49
CA GLY A 268 5.43 5.26 9.05
C GLY A 268 5.06 3.84 9.48
N ALA A 269 3.81 3.48 9.19
CA ALA A 269 3.21 2.24 9.68
C ALA A 269 3.83 0.99 9.05
N THR A 270 4.19 1.05 7.77
CA THR A 270 4.75 -0.10 7.05
C THR A 270 6.13 -0.48 7.58
N ALA A 271 7.02 0.51 7.76
CA ALA A 271 8.32 0.29 8.39
C ALA A 271 8.17 -0.22 9.82
N ALA A 272 7.27 0.38 10.61
CA ALA A 272 7.04 -0.04 11.99
C ALA A 272 6.48 -1.46 12.08
N ARG A 273 5.64 -1.89 11.14
CA ARG A 273 5.16 -3.28 11.09
C ARG A 273 6.22 -4.27 10.67
N ALA A 274 7.15 -3.85 9.81
CA ALA A 274 8.27 -4.68 9.39
C ALA A 274 9.28 -4.91 10.52
N ILE A 275 9.47 -3.90 11.39
CA ILE A 275 10.50 -3.92 12.44
C ILE A 275 9.93 -4.31 13.80
N VAL A 276 8.84 -3.68 14.25
CA VAL A 276 8.31 -3.86 15.61
C VAL A 276 7.42 -5.10 15.69
N ALA A 277 6.25 -5.06 15.02
CA ALA A 277 5.28 -6.15 15.02
C ALA A 277 4.22 -5.97 13.93
N ALA A 278 3.69 -7.06 13.38
CA ALA A 278 2.71 -7.01 12.29
C ALA A 278 1.41 -6.25 12.64
N ASP A 279 1.00 -6.24 13.91
CA ASP A 279 -0.20 -5.59 14.42
C ASP A 279 0.01 -4.14 14.91
N PHE A 280 1.22 -3.59 14.75
CA PHE A 280 1.59 -2.25 15.20
C PHE A 280 0.62 -1.16 14.70
N ARG A 281 0.22 -0.26 15.60
CA ARG A 281 -0.74 0.82 15.32
C ARG A 281 -0.07 2.19 15.48
N LEU A 282 0.43 2.72 14.35
CA LEU A 282 1.24 3.94 14.33
C LEU A 282 0.68 5.10 15.16
N LEU A 283 -0.58 5.50 14.96
CA LEU A 283 -1.14 6.66 15.67
C LEU A 283 -1.27 6.45 17.18
N ARG A 284 -1.40 5.18 17.63
CA ARG A 284 -1.49 4.83 19.06
C ARG A 284 -0.09 4.74 19.69
N ASP A 285 0.87 4.18 18.95
CA ASP A 285 2.13 3.69 19.51
C ASP A 285 3.35 4.57 19.16
N ARG A 286 3.20 5.59 18.30
CA ARG A 286 4.28 6.53 17.95
C ARG A 286 4.87 7.25 19.17
N GLY A 287 6.09 7.76 19.03
CA GLY A 287 6.72 8.57 20.08
C GLY A 287 7.15 7.77 21.32
N ARG A 288 7.20 6.43 21.23
CA ARG A 288 7.58 5.53 22.31
C ARG A 288 8.72 4.63 21.85
N PHE A 289 9.66 4.37 22.75
CA PHE A 289 10.71 3.38 22.52
C PHE A 289 10.23 1.98 22.87
N PHE A 290 10.61 1.02 22.04
CA PHE A 290 10.35 -0.40 22.19
C PHE A 290 11.64 -1.18 21.89
N PRO A 291 11.95 -2.22 22.66
CA PRO A 291 13.03 -3.12 22.31
C PRO A 291 12.63 -4.00 21.13
N THR A 292 13.59 -4.27 20.26
CA THR A 292 13.47 -5.26 19.18
C THR A 292 14.71 -6.15 19.20
N ARG A 293 14.70 -7.22 18.39
CA ARG A 293 15.88 -8.09 18.24
C ARG A 293 17.13 -7.40 17.71
N TRP A 294 17.02 -6.18 17.17
CA TRP A 294 18.15 -5.44 16.61
C TRP A 294 18.69 -4.36 17.55
N THR A 295 17.84 -3.73 18.36
CA THR A 295 18.25 -2.73 19.36
C THR A 295 17.19 -2.53 20.44
N GLU A 296 17.62 -2.15 21.64
CA GLU A 296 16.78 -1.76 22.77
C GLU A 296 15.95 -0.49 22.50
N LYS A 297 16.41 0.39 21.59
CA LYS A 297 15.75 1.66 21.28
C LYS A 297 15.22 1.68 19.85
N THR A 298 14.03 1.14 19.66
CA THR A 298 13.27 1.31 18.40
C THR A 298 12.08 2.23 18.63
N ILE A 299 11.91 3.25 17.79
CA ILE A 299 10.78 4.19 17.84
C ILE A 299 10.10 4.27 16.49
N ALA A 300 8.79 4.49 16.47
CA ALA A 300 8.05 4.77 15.25
C ALA A 300 7.50 6.20 15.25
N THR A 301 7.49 6.84 14.09
CA THR A 301 6.91 8.16 13.87
C THR A 301 6.17 8.23 12.54
N LEU A 302 5.51 9.34 12.26
CA LEU A 302 4.83 9.56 10.98
C LEU A 302 5.82 9.50 9.81
N HIS A 303 5.39 8.91 8.70
CA HIS A 303 6.17 9.05 7.47
C HIS A 303 6.09 10.50 6.98
N PRO A 304 7.20 11.14 6.56
CA PRO A 304 7.20 12.53 6.10
C PRO A 304 6.20 12.81 4.96
N SER A 305 5.95 11.83 4.08
CA SER A 305 4.92 11.94 3.05
C SER A 305 3.48 12.09 3.58
N ALA A 306 3.20 11.69 4.83
CA ALA A 306 1.90 11.92 5.46
C ALA A 306 1.66 13.41 5.68
N VAL A 307 2.70 14.18 6.02
CA VAL A 307 2.64 15.64 6.13
C VAL A 307 2.19 16.25 4.81
N LEU A 308 2.78 15.83 3.69
CA LEU A 308 2.42 16.32 2.34
C LEU A 308 1.01 15.93 1.88
N ARG A 309 0.42 14.91 2.51
CA ARG A 309 -0.94 14.44 2.20
C ARG A 309 -2.01 15.07 3.10
N GLY A 310 -1.65 16.00 3.99
CA GLY A 310 -2.64 16.78 4.73
C GLY A 310 -3.56 17.54 3.78
N GLU A 311 -4.87 17.49 4.06
CA GLU A 311 -5.95 18.09 3.29
C GLU A 311 -5.88 19.63 3.29
N ASP A 312 -5.38 20.20 4.39
CA ASP A 312 -5.19 21.63 4.59
C ASP A 312 -3.91 21.96 5.39
N GLU A 313 -3.52 23.22 5.41
CA GLU A 313 -2.31 23.71 6.08
C GLU A 313 -2.31 23.44 7.60
N THR A 314 -3.49 23.45 8.23
CA THR A 314 -3.63 23.17 9.67
C THR A 314 -3.29 21.70 9.96
N GLN A 315 -3.76 20.78 9.11
CA GLN A 315 -3.42 19.37 9.19
C GLN A 315 -1.96 19.12 8.86
N GLN A 316 -1.41 19.76 7.82
CA GLN A 316 0.01 19.63 7.49
C GLN A 316 0.90 20.08 8.67
N THR A 317 0.60 21.23 9.26
CA THR A 317 1.31 21.77 10.43
C THR A 317 1.25 20.83 11.63
N ARG A 318 0.06 20.27 11.92
CA ARG A 318 -0.13 19.30 13.00
C ARG A 318 0.69 18.02 12.76
N LEU A 319 0.63 17.45 11.56
CA LEU A 319 1.36 16.23 11.21
C LEU A 319 2.88 16.46 11.25
N TYR A 320 3.34 17.62 10.80
CA TYR A 320 4.76 18.00 10.87
C TYR A 320 5.22 18.14 12.33
N ARG A 321 4.43 18.82 13.17
CA ARG A 321 4.74 18.94 14.60
C ARG A 321 4.86 17.58 15.28
N MET A 322 3.92 16.68 15.02
CA MET A 322 4.00 15.31 15.52
C MET A 322 5.33 14.65 15.11
N LEU A 323 5.70 14.70 13.82
CA LEU A 323 6.97 14.15 13.34
C LEU A 323 8.18 14.70 14.12
N VAL A 324 8.24 16.02 14.28
CA VAL A 324 9.32 16.72 15.00
C VAL A 324 9.35 16.31 16.48
N GLU A 325 8.20 16.21 17.15
CA GLU A 325 8.10 15.79 18.56
C GLU A 325 8.76 14.42 18.78
N ASP A 326 8.51 13.45 17.91
CA ASP A 326 9.10 12.11 18.03
C ASP A 326 10.60 12.12 17.69
N LEU A 327 11.01 12.87 16.66
CA LEU A 327 12.43 12.99 16.30
C LEU A 327 13.25 13.69 17.39
N ARG A 328 12.63 14.57 18.18
CA ARG A 328 13.27 15.19 19.35
C ARG A 328 13.61 14.16 20.43
N LEU A 329 12.78 13.12 20.59
CA LEU A 329 13.09 12.00 21.51
C LEU A 329 14.30 11.20 21.02
N VAL A 330 14.45 11.04 19.70
CA VAL A 330 15.61 10.39 19.08
C VAL A 330 16.88 11.21 19.29
N ALA A 331 16.81 12.53 19.12
CA ALA A 331 17.96 13.42 19.30
C ALA A 331 18.51 13.42 20.74
N GLY A 332 17.67 13.13 21.74
CA GLY A 332 18.06 13.04 23.14
C GLY A 332 18.46 11.64 23.62
N ALA A 333 18.40 10.63 22.75
CA ALA A 333 18.61 9.22 23.10
C ALA A 333 20.07 8.76 22.93
#